data_AF-A0A9X5P017-F1
#
_entry.id   AF-A0A9X5P017-F1
#
_cell.length_a   1.000
_cell.length_b   1.000
_cell.length_c   1.000
_cell.angle_alpha   90.00
_cell.angle_beta   90.00
_cell.angle_gamma   90.00
#
_symmetry.space_group_name_H-M   'P 1'
#
loop_
_entity.id
_entity.type
_entity.pdbx_description
1 polymer ?
#
loop_
_entity_poly.entity_id
_entity_poly.type
_entity_poly.pdbx_seq_one_letter_code
_entity_poly.pdbx_strand_id
1 'polypeptide(L)' 'MIKTMTFAILHFATAFGVAYILTGSISISSAVALVEPLANTVVFYFHEQAWRRYEKNIVD' A
#
# COMPACT_ATOMS: atom_id res chain seq x y z
N MET A 1 -16.05 11.62 -7.40
CA MET A 1 -15.16 10.81 -8.26
C MET A 1 -13.87 11.55 -8.63
N ILE A 2 -13.91 12.82 -9.05
CA ILE A 2 -12.68 13.59 -9.36
C ILE A 2 -11.69 13.57 -8.19
N LYS A 3 -12.15 13.87 -6.96
CA LYS A 3 -11.29 13.83 -5.75
C LYS A 3 -10.57 12.50 -5.54
N THR A 4 -11.27 11.38 -5.75
CA THR A 4 -10.72 10.03 -5.63
C THR A 4 -9.65 9.76 -6.70
N MET A 5 -9.90 10.21 -7.92
CA MET A 5 -8.96 10.05 -9.04
C MET A 5 -7.71 10.93 -8.85
N THR A 6 -7.88 12.19 -8.42
CA THR A 6 -6.74 13.07 -8.12
C THR A 6 -5.89 12.52 -6.98
N PHE A 7 -6.53 11.94 -5.97
CA PHE A 7 -5.83 11.28 -4.86
C PHE A 7 -5.03 10.05 -5.32
N ALA A 8 -5.61 9.20 -6.18
CA ALA A 8 -4.91 8.05 -6.74
C ALA A 8 -3.69 8.48 -7.57
N ILE A 9 -3.84 9.48 -8.44
CA ILE A 9 -2.73 10.02 -9.23
C ILE A 9 -1.63 10.59 -8.34
N LEU A 10 -1.99 11.35 -7.30
CA LEU A 10 -1.02 11.87 -6.33
C LEU A 10 -0.26 10.74 -5.63
N HIS A 11 -0.96 9.70 -5.18
CA HIS A 11 -0.34 8.55 -4.50
C HIS A 11 0.69 7.86 -5.40
N PHE A 12 0.32 7.52 -6.65
CA PHE A 12 1.25 6.93 -7.61
C PHE A 12 2.42 7.87 -7.94
N ALA A 13 2.18 9.17 -8.09
CA ALA A 13 3.22 10.14 -8.35
C ALA A 13 4.21 10.28 -7.18
N THR A 14 3.72 10.27 -5.94
CA THR A 14 4.58 10.32 -4.74
C THR A 14 5.36 9.03 -4.56
N ALA A 15 4.73 7.86 -4.73
CA ALA A 15 5.37 6.55 -4.62
C ALA A 15 6.49 6.41 -5.66
N PHE A 16 6.18 6.74 -6.91
CA PHE A 16 7.15 6.75 -8.01
C PHE A 16 8.27 7.78 -7.75
N GLY A 17 7.93 9.00 -7.32
CA GLY A 17 8.91 10.05 -7.07
C GLY A 17 9.90 9.69 -5.95
N VAL A 18 9.39 9.18 -4.82
CA VAL A 18 10.23 8.72 -3.70
C VAL A 18 11.10 7.54 -4.12
N ALA A 19 10.53 6.55 -4.80
CA ALA A 19 11.29 5.40 -5.28
C ALA A 19 12.37 5.81 -6.29
N TYR A 20 12.07 6.73 -7.20
CA TYR A 20 13.02 7.25 -8.20
C TYR A 20 14.15 8.05 -7.57
N ILE A 21 13.86 8.88 -6.56
CA ILE A 21 14.89 9.61 -5.81
C ILE A 21 15.85 8.62 -5.10
N LEU A 22 15.32 7.53 -4.56
CA LEU A 22 16.10 6.54 -3.81
C LEU A 22 16.89 5.57 -4.70
N THR A 23 16.33 5.14 -5.84
CA THR A 23 16.96 4.14 -6.71
C THR A 23 17.57 4.69 -7.99
N GLY A 24 17.17 5.89 -8.43
CA GLY A 24 17.58 6.48 -9.70
C GLY A 24 17.08 5.73 -10.93
N SER A 25 16.21 4.73 -10.78
CA SER A 25 15.77 3.83 -11.85
C SER A 25 14.25 3.86 -12.04
N ILE A 26 13.82 4.22 -13.24
CA ILE A 26 12.40 4.29 -13.63
C ILE A 26 11.73 2.92 -13.49
N SER A 27 12.45 1.84 -13.84
CA SER A 27 11.92 0.47 -13.80
C SER A 27 11.60 0.00 -12.37
N ILE A 28 12.47 0.33 -11.41
CA ILE A 28 12.24 -0.03 -10.00
C ILE A 28 11.13 0.85 -9.42
N SER A 29 11.12 2.13 -9.80
CA SER A 29 10.13 3.10 -9.33
C SER A 29 8.70 2.73 -9.73
N SER A 30 8.49 2.28 -10.96
CA SER A 30 7.18 1.82 -11.42
C SER A 30 6.75 0.51 -10.77
N ALA A 31 7.68 -0.41 -10.54
CA ALA A 31 7.41 -1.65 -9.80
C ALA A 31 6.98 -1.35 -8.36
N VAL A 32 7.69 -0.47 -7.66
CA VAL A 32 7.36 -0.07 -6.28
C VAL A 32 5.99 0.59 -6.21
N ALA A 33 5.68 1.49 -7.14
CA ALA A 33 4.39 2.17 -7.18
C ALA A 33 3.19 1.20 -7.34
N LEU A 34 3.40 0.01 -7.92
CA LEU A 34 2.37 -1.04 -8.02
C LEU A 34 2.40 -2.02 -6.86
N VAL A 35 3.59 -2.31 -6.31
CA VAL A 35 3.78 -3.23 -5.19
C VAL A 35 3.21 -2.65 -3.90
N GLU A 36 3.30 -1.34 -3.69
CA GLU A 36 2.79 -0.66 -2.49
C GLU A 36 1.30 -0.99 -2.19
N PRO A 37 0.33 -0.77 -3.10
CA PRO A 37 -1.07 -1.09 -2.83
C PRO A 37 -1.34 -2.60 -2.68
N LEU A 38 -0.57 -3.45 -3.35
CA LEU A 38 -0.66 -4.91 -3.21
C LEU A 38 -0.18 -5.36 -1.83
N ALA A 39 0.99 -4.88 -1.42
CA ALA A 39 1.55 -5.15 -0.09
C ALA A 39 0.61 -4.63 1.00
N ASN A 40 0.04 -3.44 0.83
CA ASN A 40 -0.92 -2.88 1.79
C ASN A 40 -2.17 -3.77 1.91
N THR A 41 -2.66 -4.34 0.81
CA THR A 41 -3.79 -5.29 0.82
C THR A 41 -3.43 -6.58 1.57
N VAL A 42 -2.23 -7.13 1.33
CA VAL A 42 -1.74 -8.34 2.00
C VAL A 42 -1.57 -8.09 3.51
N VAL A 43 -0.93 -6.98 3.89
CA VAL A 43 -0.76 -6.59 5.29
C VAL A 43 -2.11 -6.38 5.97
N PHE A 44 -3.06 -5.71 5.29
CA PHE A 44 -4.39 -5.51 5.84
C PHE A 44 -5.14 -6.83 6.08
N TYR A 45 -5.03 -7.78 5.14
CA TYR A 45 -5.62 -9.11 5.30
C TYR A 45 -5.04 -9.86 6.52
N PHE A 46 -3.72 -9.85 6.68
CA PHE A 46 -3.08 -10.46 7.84
C PHE A 46 -3.41 -9.73 9.15
N HIS A 47 -3.47 -8.40 9.12
CA HIS A 47 -3.86 -7.59 10.27
C HIS A 47 -5.28 -7.94 10.74
N GLU A 48 -6.23 -8.04 9.81
CA GLU A 48 -7.61 -8.46 10.14
C GLU A 48 -7.64 -9.89 10.68
N GLN A 49 -6.86 -10.81 10.11
CA GLN A 49 -6.81 -12.19 10.59
C GLN A 49 -6.18 -12.32 11.99
N ALA A 50 -5.16 -11.53 12.29
CA ALA A 50 -4.54 -11.44 13.60
C ALA A 50 -5.51 -10.83 14.64
N TRP A 51 -6.21 -9.76 14.27
CA TRP A 51 -7.20 -9.12 15.12
C TRP A 51 -8.38 -10.03 15.42
N ARG A 52 -8.91 -10.74 14.41
CA ARG A 52 -9.95 -11.76 14.60
C ARG A 52 -9.51 -12.89 15.53
N ARG A 53 -8.23 -13.27 15.51
CA ARG A 53 -7.68 -14.25 16.48
C ARG A 53 -7.68 -13.67 17.89
N TYR A 54 -7.26 -12.42 18.04
CA TYR A 54 -7.17 -11.73 19.33
C TYR A 54 -8.56 -11.51 19.96
N GLU A 55 -9.52 -11.03 19.18
CA GLU A 55 -10.91 -10.81 19.60
C GLU A 55 -11.57 -12.12 20.06
N LYS A 56 -11.29 -13.24 19.37
CA LYS A 56 -11.83 -14.55 19.75
C LYS A 56 -11.32 -15.05 21.11
N ASN A 57 -10.13 -14.62 21.56
CA ASN A 57 -9.57 -15.00 22.87
C ASN A 57 -10.08 -14.13 24.03
N ILE A 58 -10.82 -13.05 23.77
CA ILE A 58 -11.36 -12.15 24.80
C ILE A 58 -12.81 -12.50 25.18
N VAL A 59 -13.51 -13.26 24.32
CA VAL A 59 -14.93 -13.61 24.49
C VAL A 59 -15.13 -15.01 25.10
N ASP A 60 -14.06 -15.80 25.27
CA ASP A 60 -14.03 -17.06 26.04
C ASP A 60 -13.49 -16.80 27.47
#